data_AF-A0AAU4Y9K1-F1
#
_entry.id   AF-A0AAU4Y9K1-F1
#
_cell.length_a   1.000
_cell.length_b   1.000
_cell.length_c   1.000
_cell.angle_alpha   90.00
_cell.angle_beta   90.00
_cell.angle_gamma   90.00
#
_symmetry.space_group_name_H-M   'P 1'
#
loop_
_entity.id
_entity.type
_entity.pdbx_description
1 polymer ?
#
loop_
_entity_poly.entity_id
_entity_poly.type
_entity_poly.pdbx_seq_one_letter_code
_entity_poly.pdbx_strand_id
1 'polypeptide(L)'
;MSTPPQPPQQPEQPSASSAQPSAYPYPNPQSPATGGPLGFPPAAPATQAGQQSVYAQPTLIGQPAQPQPVNPYLQQGPYPVVGPPPASSGGGAGKAVVWAAVGAVAASAAWAAGVYLIGAAAEPDLHGYSAPVNLCNSTDYSSFKEEYPDNDGSPTHNSLQDGALDESLCSLNLKKTGSSYADAYLYVQIDLHKKTDPGPEFTAGWKNYGDSHSGYDVQTVTGIGDEAYLVSNDTTSGSTSGSLYATLAVRDGWTTYTMSYSAYHSSYDADKDPPTLEEVTGYLKTDTRTTLEDLRG
;
A
#
# COMPACT_ATOMS: atom_id res chain seq x y z
N MET A 1 -54.94 57.23 -6.58
CA MET A 1 -53.56 56.82 -6.25
C MET A 1 -53.61 55.34 -5.94
N SER A 2 -53.22 54.51 -6.90
CA SER A 2 -53.37 53.05 -6.84
C SER A 2 -52.02 52.42 -6.50
N THR A 3 -51.99 51.62 -5.44
CA THR A 3 -50.84 50.84 -4.98
C THR A 3 -50.52 49.72 -5.98
N PRO A 4 -49.24 49.45 -6.29
CA PRO A 4 -48.88 48.33 -7.16
C PRO A 4 -48.98 46.99 -6.41
N PRO A 5 -49.24 45.87 -7.13
CA PRO A 5 -49.35 44.55 -6.52
C PRO A 5 -47.98 43.98 -6.14
N GLN A 6 -47.97 43.26 -5.01
CA GLN A 6 -46.81 42.58 -4.45
C GLN A 6 -46.51 41.27 -5.22
N PRO A 7 -45.24 40.95 -5.51
CA PRO A 7 -44.88 39.69 -6.17
C PRO A 7 -45.07 38.48 -5.23
N PRO A 8 -45.39 37.28 -5.77
CA PRO A 8 -45.61 36.08 -4.97
C PRO A 8 -44.34 35.60 -4.27
N GLN A 9 -44.48 35.18 -3.01
CA GLN A 9 -43.42 34.59 -2.21
C GLN A 9 -43.05 33.20 -2.74
N GLN A 10 -41.76 32.98 -2.95
CA GLN A 10 -41.16 31.69 -3.29
C GLN A 10 -41.20 30.78 -2.05
N PRO A 11 -41.56 29.48 -2.16
CA PRO A 11 -41.46 28.55 -1.03
C PRO A 11 -39.99 28.35 -0.63
N GLU A 12 -39.70 28.46 0.66
CA GLU A 12 -38.40 28.13 1.25
C GLU A 12 -38.06 26.65 1.02
N GLN A 13 -36.94 26.39 0.35
CA GLN A 13 -36.38 25.06 0.16
C GLN A 13 -35.66 24.63 1.46
N PRO A 14 -35.94 23.45 2.04
CA PRO A 14 -35.16 22.95 3.18
C PRO A 14 -33.71 22.72 2.77
N SER A 15 -32.78 23.27 3.56
CA SER A 15 -31.34 23.05 3.40
C SER A 15 -31.00 21.59 3.69
N ALA A 16 -31.00 20.75 2.66
CA ALA A 16 -30.43 19.42 2.74
C ALA A 16 -28.90 19.57 2.70
N SER A 17 -28.29 19.55 3.88
CA SER A 17 -26.85 19.34 4.04
C SER A 17 -26.53 17.97 3.44
N SER A 18 -25.95 17.94 2.24
CA SER A 18 -25.44 16.71 1.64
C SER A 18 -24.24 16.25 2.47
N ALA A 19 -24.41 15.15 3.21
CA ALA A 19 -23.30 14.37 3.69
C ALA A 19 -22.61 13.78 2.45
N GLN A 20 -21.38 14.23 2.17
CA GLN A 20 -20.55 13.60 1.17
C GLN A 20 -20.25 12.16 1.62
N PRO A 21 -20.37 11.15 0.74
CA PRO A 21 -19.80 9.84 1.02
C PRO A 21 -18.28 9.99 1.07
N SER A 22 -17.71 9.65 2.23
CA SER A 22 -16.28 9.64 2.48
C SER A 22 -15.59 8.63 1.58
N ALA A 23 -14.79 9.11 0.63
CA ALA A 23 -13.74 8.32 0.00
C ALA A 23 -12.80 7.79 1.09
N TYR A 24 -12.48 6.51 1.04
CA TYR A 24 -11.56 5.89 2.00
C TYR A 24 -10.17 6.57 1.93
N PRO A 25 -9.56 6.93 3.07
CA PRO A 25 -8.27 7.59 3.09
C PRO A 25 -7.13 6.57 3.03
N TYR A 26 -6.26 6.67 2.02
CA TYR A 26 -4.86 6.31 2.20
C TYR A 26 -4.16 7.41 3.03
N PRO A 27 -3.16 7.08 3.86
CA PRO A 27 -2.60 8.00 4.85
C PRO A 27 -1.75 9.06 4.15
N ASN A 28 -2.26 10.29 4.11
CA ASN A 28 -1.47 11.46 3.71
C ASN A 28 -0.58 11.89 4.89
N PRO A 29 0.74 12.11 4.72
CA PRO A 29 1.61 12.60 5.79
C PRO A 29 1.26 14.06 6.16
N GLN A 30 0.64 14.25 7.33
CA GLN A 30 0.37 15.59 7.85
C GLN A 30 1.66 16.29 8.24
N SER A 31 1.97 17.39 7.57
CA SER A 31 2.88 18.41 8.08
C SER A 31 2.21 19.16 9.24
N PRO A 32 2.91 19.44 10.36
CA PRO A 32 2.28 20.09 11.52
C PRO A 32 2.01 21.57 11.25
N ALA A 33 0.74 21.96 11.41
CA ALA A 33 0.33 23.36 11.37
C ALA A 33 0.64 24.06 12.70
N THR A 34 1.25 25.24 12.57
CA THR A 34 1.53 26.23 13.62
C THR A 34 0.28 27.01 14.01
N GLY A 35 0.00 27.13 15.33
CA GLY A 35 -0.78 28.22 15.92
C GLY A 35 -2.15 27.86 16.50
N GLY A 36 -2.29 27.94 17.85
CA GLY A 36 -3.56 27.82 18.59
C GLY A 36 -4.48 29.06 18.46
N PRO A 37 -5.59 29.20 19.24
CA PRO A 37 -5.57 29.13 20.72
C PRO A 37 -6.82 28.48 21.41
N LEU A 38 -6.82 28.51 22.75
CA LEU A 38 -7.83 28.09 23.76
C LEU A 38 -7.69 26.63 24.23
N GLY A 39 -7.39 26.26 25.48
CA GLY A 39 -7.05 26.93 26.74
C GLY A 39 -6.91 25.83 27.81
N PHE A 40 -5.75 25.74 28.49
CA PHE A 40 -5.50 24.77 29.57
C PHE A 40 -5.56 25.47 30.94
N PRO A 41 -6.15 24.86 31.98
CA PRO A 41 -5.80 25.16 33.38
C PRO A 41 -4.62 24.29 33.88
N PRO A 42 -3.88 24.73 34.92
CA PRO A 42 -2.56 24.20 35.27
C PRO A 42 -2.59 22.90 36.09
N ALA A 43 -1.48 22.16 36.02
CA ALA A 43 -1.26 20.88 36.70
C ALA A 43 -0.87 21.00 38.19
N ALA A 44 -1.33 20.05 39.01
CA ALA A 44 -0.63 19.41 40.14
C ALA A 44 -1.53 18.33 40.80
N PRO A 45 -1.01 17.42 41.65
CA PRO A 45 0.06 16.45 41.44
C PRO A 45 -0.44 14.99 41.62
N ALA A 46 0.46 14.04 41.38
CA ALA A 46 0.25 12.60 41.27
C ALA A 46 -0.41 11.89 42.47
N THR A 47 -1.24 10.88 42.15
CA THR A 47 -1.42 9.66 42.95
C THR A 47 -1.49 8.43 42.03
N GLN A 48 -0.64 7.45 42.32
CA GLN A 48 -0.59 6.12 41.72
C GLN A 48 -1.91 5.35 41.88
N ALA A 49 -2.36 4.67 40.82
CA ALA A 49 -2.82 3.28 40.86
C ALA A 49 -2.90 2.76 39.43
N GLY A 50 -2.22 1.65 39.17
CA GLY A 50 -1.79 1.23 37.84
C GLY A 50 -2.87 0.68 36.92
N GLN A 51 -2.58 0.76 35.63
CA GLN A 51 -2.78 -0.30 34.65
C GLN A 51 -1.82 -0.03 33.48
N GLN A 52 -0.86 -0.92 33.28
CA GLN A 52 0.13 -0.84 32.21
C GLN A 52 -0.52 -1.20 30.88
N SER A 53 -0.68 -0.22 29.99
CA SER A 53 -0.88 -0.46 28.56
C SER A 53 0.46 -0.89 27.95
N VAL A 54 0.52 -2.12 27.43
CA VAL A 54 1.67 -2.63 26.70
C VAL A 54 1.59 -2.11 25.27
N TYR A 55 2.26 -1.00 25.00
CA TYR A 55 2.69 -0.66 23.65
C TYR A 55 4.13 -1.13 23.50
N ALA A 56 4.34 -2.18 22.69
CA ALA A 56 5.67 -2.59 22.26
C ALA A 56 6.18 -1.57 21.23
N GLN A 57 7.23 -0.83 21.58
CA GLN A 57 8.05 -0.10 20.61
C GLN A 57 9.18 -1.01 20.10
N PRO A 58 9.62 -0.89 18.84
CA PRO A 58 10.83 -1.56 18.38
C PRO A 58 12.04 -0.92 19.07
N THR A 59 12.76 -1.70 19.88
CA THR A 59 14.01 -1.25 20.48
C THR A 59 15.10 -1.21 19.41
N LEU A 60 15.65 -0.02 19.16
CA LEU A 60 16.93 0.14 18.47
C LEU A 60 18.02 -0.65 19.22
N ILE A 61 18.69 -1.55 18.53
CA ILE A 61 19.82 -2.34 19.07
C ILE A 61 21.02 -1.39 19.22
N GLY A 62 21.46 -1.10 20.45
CA GLY A 62 22.76 -0.43 20.66
C GLY A 62 22.98 0.44 21.91
N GLN A 63 22.14 0.44 22.95
CA GLN A 63 22.44 1.16 24.19
C GLN A 63 22.48 0.23 25.42
N PRO A 64 23.51 0.30 26.27
CA PRO A 64 23.55 -0.45 27.52
C PRO A 64 22.55 0.12 28.53
N ALA A 65 21.68 -0.74 29.07
CA ALA A 65 20.74 -0.41 30.13
C ALA A 65 21.46 -0.08 31.45
N GLN A 66 21.00 0.95 32.17
CA GLN A 66 21.46 1.23 33.53
C GLN A 66 20.92 0.18 34.53
N PRO A 67 21.72 -0.30 35.49
CA PRO A 67 21.25 -1.30 36.44
C PRO A 67 20.31 -0.72 37.51
N GLN A 68 19.14 -1.34 37.66
CA GLN A 68 18.28 -1.22 38.83
C GLN A 68 18.79 -2.13 39.96
N PRO A 69 18.66 -1.75 41.25
CA PRO A 69 19.14 -2.56 42.37
C PRO A 69 18.20 -3.75 42.64
N VAL A 70 18.70 -4.97 42.50
CA VAL A 70 17.97 -6.23 42.77
C VAL A 70 18.39 -6.83 44.12
N ASN A 71 17.37 -7.24 44.89
CA ASN A 71 17.40 -7.73 46.27
C ASN A 71 17.93 -9.20 46.35
N PRO A 72 18.90 -9.54 47.25
CA PRO A 72 19.71 -10.76 47.09
C PRO A 72 19.19 -12.06 47.76
N TYR A 73 17.87 -12.27 47.90
CA TYR A 73 17.36 -13.48 48.57
C TYR A 73 16.22 -14.18 47.83
N LEU A 74 16.46 -14.75 46.65
CA LEU A 74 15.66 -15.87 46.13
C LEU A 74 16.55 -16.89 45.40
N GLN A 75 16.44 -18.13 45.84
CA GLN A 75 17.26 -19.29 45.50
C GLN A 75 17.17 -19.74 44.04
N GLN A 76 18.31 -20.20 43.51
CA GLN A 76 18.41 -20.89 42.23
C GLN A 76 18.25 -22.41 42.39
N GLY A 77 17.43 -23.02 41.52
CA GLY A 77 17.45 -24.47 41.25
C GLY A 77 18.64 -24.86 40.36
N PRO A 78 18.96 -26.17 40.24
CA PRO A 78 20.24 -26.63 39.72
C PRO A 78 20.30 -26.58 38.20
N TYR A 79 21.06 -25.64 37.64
CA TYR A 79 21.57 -25.73 36.28
C TYR A 79 22.85 -26.58 36.24
N PRO A 80 23.11 -27.34 35.16
CA PRO A 80 24.36 -28.08 35.03
C PRO A 80 25.54 -27.10 34.97
N VAL A 81 26.42 -27.23 35.95
CA VAL A 81 27.68 -26.48 36.02
C VAL A 81 28.57 -26.95 34.87
N VAL A 82 28.69 -26.14 33.82
CA VAL A 82 29.81 -26.23 32.89
C VAL A 82 31.02 -25.76 33.67
N GLY A 83 31.85 -26.70 34.13
CA GLY A 83 33.06 -26.39 34.88
C GLY A 83 33.99 -25.47 34.06
N PRO A 84 34.72 -24.55 34.71
CA PRO A 84 35.72 -23.75 34.03
C PRO A 84 36.76 -24.69 33.39
N PRO A 85 37.30 -24.34 32.21
CA PRO A 85 38.34 -25.15 31.59
C PRO A 85 39.52 -25.30 32.57
N PRO A 86 40.21 -26.45 32.58
CA PRO A 86 41.31 -26.67 33.50
C PRO A 86 42.35 -25.58 33.31
N ALA A 87 42.71 -24.93 34.42
CA ALA A 87 43.77 -23.93 34.44
C ALA A 87 45.10 -24.61 34.12
N SER A 88 45.59 -24.43 32.90
CA SER A 88 46.98 -24.73 32.58
C SER A 88 47.86 -23.66 33.23
N SER A 89 48.49 -24.05 34.32
CA SER A 89 49.56 -23.30 34.97
C SER A 89 50.78 -23.26 34.05
N GLY A 90 51.10 -22.09 33.48
CA GLY A 90 52.38 -21.84 32.84
C GLY A 90 52.35 -20.83 31.70
N GLY A 91 52.78 -19.59 31.96
CA GLY A 91 53.42 -18.68 31.00
C GLY A 91 52.69 -18.31 29.69
N GLY A 92 51.41 -18.68 29.50
CA GLY A 92 50.73 -18.58 28.20
C GLY A 92 49.50 -17.68 28.15
N ALA A 93 49.12 -17.03 29.26
CA ALA A 93 47.90 -16.20 29.34
C ALA A 93 47.87 -15.08 28.30
N GLY A 94 49.01 -14.44 28.02
CA GLY A 94 49.12 -13.45 26.96
C GLY A 94 48.85 -14.02 25.56
N LYS A 95 49.27 -15.26 25.29
CA LYS A 95 49.00 -15.93 24.00
C LYS A 95 47.54 -16.32 23.87
N ALA A 96 46.90 -16.80 24.93
CA ALA A 96 45.47 -17.14 24.93
C ALA A 96 44.58 -15.92 24.68
N VAL A 97 44.90 -14.77 25.30
CA VAL A 97 44.21 -13.50 25.06
C VAL A 97 44.40 -13.00 23.63
N VAL A 98 45.61 -13.12 23.07
CA VAL A 98 45.89 -12.77 21.68
C VAL A 98 45.07 -13.65 20.72
N TRP A 99 44.99 -14.96 20.96
CA TRP A 99 44.18 -15.87 20.13
C TRP A 99 42.68 -15.56 20.22
N ALA A 100 42.17 -15.20 21.40
CA ALA A 100 40.78 -14.76 21.55
C ALA A 100 40.50 -13.46 20.78
N ALA A 101 41.40 -12.48 20.82
CA ALA A 101 41.27 -11.24 20.08
C ALA A 101 41.31 -11.47 18.56
N VAL A 102 42.22 -12.32 18.08
CA VAL A 102 42.28 -12.71 16.66
C VAL A 102 40.99 -13.42 16.23
N GLY A 103 40.46 -14.32 17.06
CA GLY A 103 39.19 -14.99 16.80
C GLY A 103 38.02 -14.01 16.71
N ALA A 104 37.94 -13.04 17.61
CA ALA A 104 36.92 -12.00 17.59
C ALA A 104 36.99 -11.13 16.33
N VAL A 105 38.20 -10.73 15.91
CA VAL A 105 38.41 -9.95 14.68
C VAL A 105 38.05 -10.76 13.44
N ALA A 106 38.46 -12.03 13.37
CA ALA A 106 38.14 -12.92 12.26
C ALA A 106 36.63 -13.17 12.15
N ALA A 107 35.95 -13.42 13.27
CA ALA A 107 34.50 -13.55 13.31
C ALA A 107 33.81 -12.25 12.87
N SER A 108 34.28 -11.09 13.35
CA SER A 108 33.72 -9.79 12.97
C SER A 108 33.90 -9.50 11.48
N ALA A 109 35.05 -9.84 10.91
CA ALA A 109 35.32 -9.71 9.48
C ALA A 109 34.44 -10.67 8.66
N ALA A 110 34.23 -11.90 9.13
CA ALA A 110 33.34 -12.87 8.47
C ALA A 110 31.88 -12.41 8.49
N TRP A 111 31.40 -11.86 9.61
CA TRP A 111 30.07 -11.26 9.70
C TRP A 111 29.94 -10.03 8.81
N ALA A 112 30.94 -9.14 8.80
CA ALA A 112 30.94 -7.95 7.94
C ALA A 112 30.93 -8.34 6.45
N ALA A 113 31.74 -9.32 6.05
CA ALA A 113 31.75 -9.85 4.69
C ALA A 113 30.42 -10.53 4.32
N GLY A 114 29.84 -11.29 5.26
CA GLY A 114 28.52 -11.90 5.08
C GLY A 114 27.43 -10.86 4.86
N VAL A 115 27.36 -9.83 5.69
CA VAL A 115 26.40 -8.73 5.55
C VAL A 115 26.61 -7.96 4.24
N TYR A 116 27.87 -7.72 3.84
CA TYR A 116 28.17 -7.01 2.60
C TYR A 116 27.75 -7.81 1.36
N LEU A 117 27.98 -9.12 1.34
CA LEU A 117 27.58 -9.99 0.23
C LEU A 117 26.05 -10.17 0.16
N ILE A 118 25.36 -10.21 1.30
CA ILE A 118 23.89 -10.27 1.35
C ILE A 118 23.27 -8.91 0.98
N GLY A 119 23.95 -7.80 1.30
CA GLY A 119 23.49 -6.44 1.03
C GLY A 119 23.85 -5.91 -0.37
N ALA A 120 24.60 -6.65 -1.17
CA ALA A 120 24.83 -6.31 -2.57
C ALA A 120 23.52 -6.51 -3.34
N ALA A 121 22.76 -5.43 -3.54
CA ALA A 121 21.52 -5.45 -4.30
C ALA A 121 21.78 -6.01 -5.70
N ALA A 122 20.93 -6.94 -6.13
CA ALA A 122 20.91 -7.37 -7.52
C ALA A 122 20.63 -6.17 -8.43
N GLU A 123 21.17 -6.18 -9.66
CA GLU A 123 20.79 -5.17 -10.64
C GLU A 123 19.28 -5.27 -10.92
N PRO A 124 18.55 -4.14 -10.95
CA PRO A 124 17.11 -4.16 -11.14
C PRO A 124 16.75 -4.68 -12.52
N ASP A 125 15.94 -5.74 -12.58
CA ASP A 125 15.42 -6.27 -13.84
C ASP A 125 14.13 -5.52 -14.23
N LEU A 126 14.29 -4.36 -14.86
CA LEU A 126 13.16 -3.54 -15.28
C LEU A 126 12.52 -4.02 -16.59
N HIS A 127 13.01 -5.09 -17.24
CA HIS A 127 12.52 -5.58 -18.55
C HIS A 127 12.33 -4.53 -19.65
N GLY A 128 13.03 -3.39 -19.57
CA GLY A 128 12.90 -2.28 -20.52
C GLY A 128 11.67 -1.39 -20.32
N TYR A 129 10.94 -1.54 -19.21
CA TYR A 129 9.80 -0.69 -18.87
C TYR A 129 10.21 0.74 -18.53
N SER A 130 9.31 1.68 -18.81
CA SER A 130 9.40 3.08 -18.39
C SER A 130 8.14 3.51 -17.63
N ALA A 131 8.30 4.40 -16.65
CA ALA A 131 7.19 5.04 -15.93
C ALA A 131 7.01 6.47 -16.49
N PRO A 132 6.09 6.68 -17.45
CA PRO A 132 5.90 7.99 -18.06
C PRO A 132 5.37 9.00 -17.03
N VAL A 133 5.73 10.27 -17.15
CA VAL A 133 5.21 11.34 -16.27
C VAL A 133 3.69 11.44 -16.31
N ASN A 134 3.09 11.13 -17.47
CA ASN A 134 1.64 11.08 -17.63
C ASN A 134 1.25 9.70 -18.15
N LEU A 135 0.92 8.79 -17.24
CA LEU A 135 0.49 7.44 -17.56
C LEU A 135 -0.81 7.41 -18.37
N CYS A 136 -1.70 8.38 -18.20
CA CYS A 136 -2.97 8.42 -18.95
C CYS A 136 -2.78 8.51 -20.47
N ASN A 137 -1.64 9.01 -20.95
CA ASN A 137 -1.33 9.05 -22.39
C ASN A 137 -0.82 7.71 -22.93
N SER A 138 -0.39 6.80 -22.06
CA SER A 138 0.21 5.51 -22.40
C SER A 138 -0.67 4.33 -21.99
N THR A 139 -1.65 4.55 -21.13
CA THR A 139 -2.66 3.54 -20.77
C THR A 139 -3.58 3.32 -21.95
N ASP A 140 -3.57 2.09 -22.48
CA ASP A 140 -4.68 1.62 -23.29
C ASP A 140 -5.88 1.34 -22.38
N TYR A 141 -7.05 1.80 -22.82
CA TYR A 141 -8.34 1.47 -22.22
C TYR A 141 -9.37 1.27 -23.34
N SER A 142 -8.90 0.82 -24.51
CA SER A 142 -9.70 0.79 -25.73
C SER A 142 -10.84 -0.23 -25.65
N SER A 143 -10.65 -1.33 -24.91
CA SER A 143 -11.69 -2.33 -24.69
C SER A 143 -12.88 -1.78 -23.91
N PHE A 144 -12.68 -0.75 -23.08
CA PHE A 144 -13.78 -0.09 -22.35
C PHE A 144 -14.61 0.86 -23.24
N LYS A 145 -14.14 1.25 -24.43
CA LYS A 145 -14.79 2.31 -25.22
C LYS A 145 -16.09 1.90 -25.91
N GLU A 146 -16.33 0.61 -26.08
CA GLU A 146 -17.63 0.14 -26.59
C GLU A 146 -18.73 0.41 -25.56
N GLU A 147 -18.44 0.14 -24.29
CA GLU A 147 -19.35 0.34 -23.17
C GLU A 147 -19.40 1.81 -22.71
N TYR A 148 -18.25 2.47 -22.71
CA TYR A 148 -18.05 3.84 -22.25
C TYR A 148 -17.48 4.73 -23.37
N PRO A 149 -18.29 5.08 -24.38
CA PRO A 149 -17.82 5.80 -25.56
C PRO A 149 -17.50 7.28 -25.33
N ASP A 150 -18.01 7.87 -24.25
CA ASP A 150 -17.75 9.28 -23.94
C ASP A 150 -16.39 9.41 -23.26
N ASN A 151 -15.51 10.25 -23.83
CA ASN A 151 -14.17 10.45 -23.29
C ASN A 151 -14.21 11.11 -21.90
N ASP A 152 -13.26 10.72 -21.05
CA ASP A 152 -12.91 11.53 -19.89
C ASP A 152 -12.31 12.86 -20.36
N GLY A 153 -13.02 13.95 -20.13
CA GLY A 153 -12.54 15.30 -20.45
C GLY A 153 -11.47 15.79 -19.47
N SER A 154 -11.26 15.10 -18.36
CA SER A 154 -10.39 15.52 -17.27
C SER A 154 -9.73 14.35 -16.53
N PRO A 155 -8.99 13.47 -17.23
CA PRO A 155 -8.21 12.43 -16.56
C PRO A 155 -7.15 13.06 -15.65
N THR A 156 -6.93 12.47 -14.49
CA THR A 156 -5.91 12.92 -13.53
C THR A 156 -4.73 11.98 -13.54
N HIS A 157 -3.52 12.52 -13.45
CA HIS A 157 -2.29 11.75 -13.34
C HIS A 157 -1.41 12.32 -12.25
N ASN A 158 -0.53 11.47 -11.73
CA ASN A 158 0.57 11.87 -10.85
C ASN A 158 1.77 10.99 -11.15
N SER A 159 2.97 11.48 -10.85
CA SER A 159 4.21 10.72 -11.03
C SER A 159 5.22 11.06 -9.96
N LEU A 160 5.98 10.06 -9.53
CA LEU A 160 7.14 10.18 -8.66
C LEU A 160 8.36 9.66 -9.40
N GLN A 161 9.46 10.40 -9.34
CA GLN A 161 10.77 9.95 -9.81
C GLN A 161 11.76 10.02 -8.66
N ASP A 162 12.33 8.89 -8.28
CA ASP A 162 13.35 8.78 -7.25
C ASP A 162 14.43 7.77 -7.64
N GLY A 163 15.63 7.84 -7.08
CA GLY A 163 16.68 6.87 -7.36
C GLY A 163 16.34 5.41 -6.96
N ALA A 164 15.32 5.18 -6.14
CA ALA A 164 14.87 3.85 -5.70
C ALA A 164 13.60 3.35 -6.40
N LEU A 165 12.71 4.26 -6.80
CA LEU A 165 11.38 3.95 -7.33
C LEU A 165 10.97 5.05 -8.31
N ASP A 166 10.48 4.67 -9.48
CA ASP A 166 9.64 5.55 -10.29
C ASP A 166 8.20 5.03 -10.22
N GLU A 167 7.24 5.91 -9.97
CA GLU A 167 5.82 5.60 -9.93
C GLU A 167 5.10 6.53 -10.91
N SER A 168 4.11 5.99 -11.60
CA SER A 168 3.17 6.79 -12.35
C SER A 168 1.77 6.23 -12.20
N LEU A 169 0.80 7.13 -12.04
CA LEU A 169 -0.61 6.77 -11.90
C LEU A 169 -1.48 7.56 -12.86
N CYS A 170 -2.59 6.94 -13.23
CA CYS A 170 -3.67 7.52 -14.00
C CYS A 170 -5.01 7.19 -13.34
N SER A 171 -5.92 8.16 -13.32
CA SER A 171 -7.32 7.95 -12.95
C SER A 171 -8.22 8.54 -14.03
N LEU A 172 -9.15 7.71 -14.50
CA LEU A 172 -10.06 7.97 -15.61
C LEU A 172 -11.51 7.78 -15.16
N ASN A 173 -12.38 8.68 -15.60
CA ASN A 173 -13.82 8.55 -15.53
C ASN A 173 -14.33 7.86 -16.79
N LEU A 174 -14.99 6.72 -16.62
CA LEU A 174 -15.64 6.00 -17.71
C LEU A 174 -17.09 6.44 -17.79
N LYS A 175 -17.53 6.86 -18.99
CA LYS A 175 -18.83 7.48 -19.22
C LYS A 175 -19.58 6.85 -20.38
N LYS A 176 -20.86 6.54 -20.14
CA LYS A 176 -21.83 6.21 -21.17
C LYS A 176 -22.30 7.47 -21.89
N THR A 177 -22.85 7.28 -23.09
CA THR A 177 -23.38 8.38 -23.90
C THR A 177 -24.44 9.18 -23.14
N GLY A 178 -24.19 10.48 -22.97
CA GLY A 178 -25.14 11.39 -22.34
C GLY A 178 -25.09 11.43 -20.81
N SER A 179 -24.19 10.66 -20.19
CA SER A 179 -23.94 10.73 -18.75
C SER A 179 -23.29 12.06 -18.39
N SER A 180 -23.80 12.71 -17.34
CA SER A 180 -23.19 13.93 -16.78
C SER A 180 -22.04 13.62 -15.81
N TYR A 181 -22.11 12.46 -15.14
CA TYR A 181 -21.12 11.97 -14.19
C TYR A 181 -20.44 10.71 -14.73
N ALA A 182 -19.42 10.22 -14.01
CA ALA A 182 -18.80 8.93 -14.29
C ALA A 182 -19.79 7.80 -13.98
N ASP A 183 -19.89 6.82 -14.88
CA ASP A 183 -20.64 5.58 -14.67
C ASP A 183 -19.75 4.50 -14.04
N ALA A 184 -18.45 4.55 -14.33
CA ALA A 184 -17.42 3.74 -13.71
C ALA A 184 -16.10 4.52 -13.62
N TYR A 185 -15.14 3.96 -12.89
CA TYR A 185 -13.81 4.53 -12.69
C TYR A 185 -12.74 3.52 -13.04
N LEU A 186 -11.70 3.97 -13.71
CA LEU A 186 -10.50 3.19 -14.00
C LEU A 186 -9.31 3.86 -13.31
N TYR A 187 -8.58 3.09 -12.51
CA TYR A 187 -7.33 3.50 -11.86
C TYR A 187 -6.21 2.62 -12.38
N VAL A 188 -5.10 3.23 -12.80
CA VAL A 188 -3.94 2.53 -13.34
C VAL A 188 -2.70 3.04 -12.65
N GLN A 189 -1.80 2.13 -12.30
CA GLN A 189 -0.52 2.48 -11.69
C GLN A 189 0.58 1.55 -12.19
N ILE A 190 1.75 2.12 -12.44
CA ILE A 190 3.00 1.39 -12.72
C ILE A 190 4.10 1.86 -11.76
N ASP A 191 4.78 0.88 -11.19
CA ASP A 191 5.89 1.08 -10.25
C ASP A 191 7.14 0.37 -10.80
N LEU A 192 8.20 1.14 -11.05
CA LEU A 192 9.52 0.63 -11.43
C LEU A 192 10.43 0.62 -10.21
N HIS A 193 10.63 -0.56 -9.63
CA HIS A 193 11.50 -0.71 -8.48
C HIS A 193 12.95 -0.79 -8.95
N LYS A 194 13.77 0.21 -8.61
CA LYS A 194 15.16 0.34 -9.10
C LYS A 194 16.21 -0.15 -8.10
N LYS A 195 15.80 -0.46 -6.86
CA LYS A 195 16.70 -0.87 -5.77
C LYS A 195 16.23 -2.06 -4.94
N THR A 196 14.96 -2.42 -5.02
CA THR A 196 14.37 -3.51 -4.23
C THR A 196 13.55 -4.41 -5.13
N ASP A 197 13.71 -5.71 -5.00
CA ASP A 197 12.86 -6.69 -5.69
C ASP A 197 11.44 -6.67 -5.10
N PRO A 198 10.40 -6.33 -5.87
CA PRO A 198 9.03 -6.32 -5.39
C PRO A 198 8.41 -7.72 -5.28
N GLY A 199 9.02 -8.76 -5.87
CA GLY A 199 8.42 -10.09 -6.04
C GLY A 199 7.85 -10.71 -4.77
N PRO A 200 8.64 -10.88 -3.70
CA PRO A 200 8.13 -11.50 -2.47
C PRO A 200 6.92 -10.79 -1.85
N GLU A 201 6.91 -9.46 -1.86
CA GLU A 201 5.82 -8.66 -1.32
C GLU A 201 4.61 -8.65 -2.26
N PHE A 202 4.85 -8.54 -3.57
CA PHE A 202 3.81 -8.60 -4.59
C PHE A 202 3.05 -9.92 -4.54
N THR A 203 3.75 -11.06 -4.57
CA THR A 203 3.13 -12.38 -4.47
C THR A 203 2.35 -12.50 -3.15
N ALA A 204 2.93 -12.10 -2.02
CA ALA A 204 2.28 -12.23 -0.73
C ALA A 204 1.00 -11.39 -0.61
N GLY A 205 1.04 -10.15 -1.11
CA GLY A 205 -0.09 -9.22 -1.05
C GLY A 205 -1.23 -9.61 -1.98
N TRP A 206 -0.93 -9.93 -3.24
CA TRP A 206 -1.97 -10.16 -4.24
C TRP A 206 -2.53 -11.58 -4.23
N LYS A 207 -1.69 -12.60 -4.03
CA LYS A 207 -2.15 -14.00 -3.95
C LYS A 207 -3.09 -14.24 -2.77
N ASN A 208 -2.84 -13.57 -1.65
CA ASN A 208 -3.58 -13.75 -0.40
C ASN A 208 -4.51 -12.55 -0.11
N TYR A 209 -4.86 -11.76 -1.13
CA TYR A 209 -5.65 -10.54 -0.94
C TYR A 209 -6.96 -10.81 -0.18
N GLY A 210 -7.64 -11.91 -0.48
CA GLY A 210 -8.87 -12.33 0.20
C GLY A 210 -8.73 -12.65 1.70
N ASP A 211 -7.51 -12.97 2.19
CA ASP A 211 -7.27 -13.24 3.61
C ASP A 211 -7.37 -11.97 4.46
N SER A 212 -7.02 -10.82 3.87
CA SER A 212 -7.08 -9.51 4.52
C SER A 212 -8.30 -8.68 4.09
N HIS A 213 -8.93 -9.03 2.98
CA HIS A 213 -10.09 -8.34 2.41
C HIS A 213 -11.25 -9.32 2.18
N SER A 214 -12.10 -9.49 3.20
CA SER A 214 -13.25 -10.39 3.12
C SER A 214 -14.21 -10.00 1.99
N GLY A 215 -14.67 -10.99 1.23
CA GLY A 215 -15.61 -10.80 0.12
C GLY A 215 -14.94 -10.64 -1.25
N TYR A 216 -13.61 -10.57 -1.30
CA TYR A 216 -12.87 -10.56 -2.56
C TYR A 216 -12.46 -11.97 -2.97
N ASP A 217 -12.66 -12.27 -4.25
CA ASP A 217 -12.13 -13.46 -4.91
C ASP A 217 -10.78 -13.14 -5.54
N VAL A 218 -9.86 -14.10 -5.47
CA VAL A 218 -8.52 -13.98 -6.06
C VAL A 218 -8.30 -15.11 -7.05
N GLN A 219 -7.90 -14.76 -8.28
CA GLN A 219 -7.59 -15.72 -9.33
C GLN A 219 -6.20 -15.46 -9.89
N THR A 220 -5.41 -16.51 -10.07
CA THR A 220 -4.14 -16.39 -10.80
C THR A 220 -4.41 -16.24 -12.29
N VAL A 221 -3.76 -15.27 -12.92
CA VAL A 221 -3.84 -15.02 -14.36
C VAL A 221 -2.51 -15.41 -15.00
N THR A 222 -2.56 -16.20 -16.06
CA THR A 222 -1.36 -16.63 -16.80
C THR A 222 -1.22 -15.86 -18.12
N GLY A 223 0.01 -15.74 -18.62
CA GLY A 223 0.31 -15.11 -19.91
C GLY A 223 0.23 -13.58 -19.89
N ILE A 224 0.47 -12.96 -18.73
CA ILE A 224 0.66 -11.51 -18.56
C ILE A 224 1.74 -11.33 -17.49
N GLY A 225 2.88 -10.74 -17.85
CA GLY A 225 4.05 -10.64 -16.97
C GLY A 225 4.60 -11.99 -16.50
N ASP A 226 5.44 -11.95 -15.47
CA ASP A 226 5.96 -13.13 -14.77
C ASP A 226 4.89 -13.77 -13.87
N GLU A 227 4.10 -12.92 -13.19
CA GLU A 227 2.98 -13.33 -12.37
C GLU A 227 1.87 -12.27 -12.40
N ALA A 228 0.62 -12.73 -12.35
CA ALA A 228 -0.52 -11.84 -12.31
C ALA A 228 -1.66 -12.42 -11.48
N TYR A 229 -2.40 -11.53 -10.84
CA TYR A 229 -3.54 -11.85 -9.98
C TYR A 229 -4.71 -10.93 -10.32
N LEU A 230 -5.87 -11.54 -10.56
CA LEU A 230 -7.14 -10.85 -10.67
C LEU A 230 -7.83 -10.91 -9.30
N VAL A 231 -8.09 -9.74 -8.73
CA VAL A 231 -8.85 -9.56 -7.50
C VAL A 231 -10.19 -8.96 -7.86
N SER A 232 -11.30 -9.57 -7.44
CA SER A 232 -12.64 -9.10 -7.79
C SER A 232 -13.60 -9.15 -6.62
N ASN A 233 -14.57 -8.24 -6.62
CA ASN A 233 -15.73 -8.30 -5.73
C ASN A 233 -16.96 -7.81 -6.49
N ASP A 234 -17.96 -8.67 -6.61
CA ASP A 234 -19.23 -8.35 -7.24
C ASP A 234 -20.35 -8.53 -6.21
N THR A 235 -21.03 -7.43 -5.89
CA THR A 235 -22.20 -7.42 -4.99
C THR A 235 -23.52 -7.15 -5.72
N THR A 236 -23.50 -7.14 -7.05
CA THR A 236 -24.66 -6.88 -7.90
C THR A 236 -25.50 -8.13 -8.15
N SER A 237 -24.90 -9.31 -8.03
CA SER A 237 -25.55 -10.61 -8.25
C SER A 237 -26.86 -10.75 -7.45
N GLY A 238 -27.99 -10.85 -8.16
CA GLY A 238 -29.32 -11.01 -7.55
C GLY A 238 -29.93 -9.73 -6.94
N SER A 239 -29.31 -8.57 -7.19
CA SER A 239 -29.72 -7.27 -6.67
C SER A 239 -29.85 -6.24 -7.80
N THR A 240 -30.57 -5.15 -7.55
CA THR A 240 -30.64 -3.97 -8.45
C THR A 240 -29.72 -2.84 -8.02
N SER A 241 -28.91 -3.09 -6.99
CA SER A 241 -27.92 -2.18 -6.43
C SER A 241 -26.73 -2.95 -5.91
N GLY A 242 -25.55 -2.33 -5.89
CA GLY A 242 -24.32 -2.96 -5.42
C GLY A 242 -23.11 -2.27 -6.02
N SER A 243 -22.01 -2.98 -6.08
CA SER A 243 -20.77 -2.54 -6.70
C SER A 243 -20.12 -3.69 -7.44
N LEU A 244 -19.48 -3.35 -8.55
CA LEU A 244 -18.60 -4.25 -9.28
C LEU A 244 -17.18 -3.69 -9.19
N TYR A 245 -16.27 -4.50 -8.66
CA TYR A 245 -14.86 -4.18 -8.53
C TYR A 245 -14.01 -5.30 -9.15
N ALA A 246 -13.00 -4.92 -9.92
CA ALA A 246 -12.00 -5.84 -10.43
C ALA A 246 -10.65 -5.13 -10.54
N THR A 247 -9.57 -5.79 -10.11
CA THR A 247 -8.19 -5.31 -10.26
C THR A 247 -7.33 -6.42 -10.83
N LEU A 248 -6.66 -6.13 -11.94
CA LEU A 248 -5.59 -6.96 -12.45
C LEU A 248 -4.26 -6.39 -11.99
N ALA A 249 -3.57 -7.12 -11.11
CA ALA A 249 -2.21 -6.83 -10.69
C ALA A 249 -1.24 -7.73 -11.46
N VAL A 250 -0.17 -7.15 -11.97
CA VAL A 250 0.87 -7.83 -12.76
C VAL A 250 2.24 -7.46 -12.19
N ARG A 251 3.14 -8.44 -12.10
CA ARG A 251 4.58 -8.21 -11.93
C ARG A 251 5.34 -8.81 -13.10
N ASP A 252 6.34 -8.09 -13.55
CA ASP A 252 7.22 -8.47 -14.65
C ASP A 252 8.65 -7.96 -14.34
N GLY A 253 9.50 -8.88 -13.89
CA GLY A 253 10.73 -8.58 -13.15
C GLY A 253 10.49 -7.66 -11.96
N TRP A 254 11.17 -6.51 -11.94
CA TRP A 254 11.09 -5.49 -10.89
C TRP A 254 10.10 -4.36 -11.21
N THR A 255 9.20 -4.60 -12.17
CA THR A 255 8.08 -3.72 -12.49
C THR A 255 6.80 -4.31 -11.95
N THR A 256 5.99 -3.50 -11.25
CA THR A 256 4.61 -3.86 -10.92
C THR A 256 3.63 -2.94 -11.62
N TYR A 257 2.49 -3.47 -12.01
CA TYR A 257 1.44 -2.76 -12.71
C TYR A 257 0.09 -3.18 -12.16
N THR A 258 -0.82 -2.22 -11.99
CA THR A 258 -2.20 -2.48 -11.61
C THR A 258 -3.16 -1.72 -12.50
N MET A 259 -4.25 -2.37 -12.88
CA MET A 259 -5.39 -1.75 -13.53
C MET A 259 -6.65 -2.15 -12.78
N SER A 260 -7.34 -1.18 -12.22
CA SER A 260 -8.48 -1.35 -11.32
C SER A 260 -9.71 -0.67 -11.89
N TYR A 261 -10.78 -1.44 -12.04
CA TYR A 261 -12.11 -0.99 -12.40
C TYR A 261 -13.01 -0.98 -11.17
N SER A 262 -13.84 0.06 -11.06
CA SER A 262 -14.92 0.11 -10.08
C SER A 262 -16.17 0.78 -10.64
N ALA A 263 -17.33 0.21 -10.34
CA ALA A 263 -18.63 0.80 -10.62
C ALA A 263 -19.57 0.61 -9.42
N TYR A 264 -20.46 1.59 -9.23
CA TYR A 264 -21.46 1.59 -8.17
C TYR A 264 -22.83 1.68 -8.79
N HIS A 265 -23.67 0.69 -8.49
CA HIS A 265 -25.00 0.58 -9.05
C HIS A 265 -26.05 0.86 -8.00
N SER A 266 -27.06 1.61 -8.40
CA SER A 266 -28.23 1.95 -7.61
C SER A 266 -29.51 1.54 -8.32
N SER A 267 -30.55 1.26 -7.53
CA SER A 267 -31.88 0.99 -8.09
C SER A 267 -32.44 2.19 -8.89
N TYR A 268 -31.91 3.39 -8.66
CA TYR A 268 -32.30 4.62 -9.35
C TYR A 268 -31.57 4.86 -10.67
N ASP A 269 -30.52 4.09 -10.98
CA ASP A 269 -29.73 4.32 -12.18
C ASP A 269 -30.59 4.12 -13.43
N ALA A 270 -30.41 4.99 -14.42
CA ALA A 270 -31.09 4.87 -15.70
C ALA A 270 -30.57 3.67 -16.49
N ASP A 271 -29.28 3.36 -16.32
CA ASP A 271 -28.65 2.18 -16.87
C ASP A 271 -29.03 0.92 -16.07
N LYS A 272 -29.53 -0.09 -16.77
CA LYS A 272 -29.97 -1.36 -16.21
C LYS A 272 -29.21 -2.55 -16.78
N ASP A 273 -28.22 -2.29 -17.64
CA ASP A 273 -27.40 -3.30 -18.29
C ASP A 273 -25.91 -2.93 -18.14
N PRO A 274 -25.40 -2.95 -16.90
CA PRO A 274 -23.97 -2.71 -16.66
C PRO A 274 -23.14 -3.92 -17.11
N PRO A 275 -21.85 -3.73 -17.41
CA PRO A 275 -20.99 -4.83 -17.84
C PRO A 275 -20.84 -5.85 -16.71
N THR A 276 -20.79 -7.12 -17.09
CA THR A 276 -20.55 -8.24 -16.17
C THR A 276 -19.10 -8.28 -15.69
N LEU A 277 -18.84 -8.97 -14.57
CA LEU A 277 -17.47 -9.22 -14.10
C LEU A 277 -16.61 -9.91 -15.17
N GLU A 278 -17.18 -10.81 -15.97
CA GLU A 278 -16.46 -11.51 -17.04
C GLU A 278 -16.02 -10.55 -18.15
N GLU A 279 -16.91 -9.65 -18.59
CA GLU A 279 -16.61 -8.61 -19.58
C GLU A 279 -15.53 -7.65 -19.07
N VAL A 280 -15.68 -7.11 -17.86
CA VAL A 280 -14.68 -6.24 -17.23
C VAL A 280 -13.33 -6.94 -17.10
N THR A 281 -13.32 -8.22 -16.71
CA THR A 281 -12.09 -9.03 -16.65
C THR A 281 -11.44 -9.17 -18.03
N GLY A 282 -12.24 -9.34 -19.07
CA GLY A 282 -11.78 -9.36 -20.45
C GLY A 282 -11.11 -8.05 -20.85
N TYR A 283 -11.74 -6.92 -20.55
CA TYR A 283 -11.22 -5.58 -20.83
C TYR A 283 -9.90 -5.34 -20.11
N LEU A 284 -9.86 -5.57 -18.79
CA LEU A 284 -8.65 -5.41 -17.97
C LEU A 284 -7.48 -6.23 -18.53
N LYS A 285 -7.71 -7.49 -18.92
CA LYS A 285 -6.66 -8.35 -19.46
C LYS A 285 -6.14 -7.90 -20.82
N THR A 286 -7.03 -7.45 -21.70
CA THR A 286 -6.66 -6.97 -23.04
C THR A 286 -5.84 -5.68 -22.91
N ASP A 287 -6.42 -4.69 -22.23
CA ASP A 287 -5.86 -3.35 -22.13
C ASP A 287 -4.56 -3.34 -21.31
N THR A 288 -4.44 -4.19 -20.28
CA THR A 288 -3.19 -4.38 -19.54
C THR A 288 -2.08 -4.96 -20.40
N ARG A 289 -2.37 -5.95 -21.26
CA ARG A 289 -1.34 -6.52 -22.16
C ARG A 289 -0.83 -5.45 -23.12
N THR A 290 -1.74 -4.76 -23.79
CA THR A 290 -1.39 -3.70 -24.73
C THR A 290 -0.62 -2.58 -24.06
N THR A 291 -1.08 -2.10 -22.90
CA THR A 291 -0.38 -1.06 -22.14
C THR A 291 1.03 -1.49 -21.75
N LEU A 292 1.21 -2.72 -21.24
CA LEU A 292 2.54 -3.22 -20.87
C LEU A 292 3.45 -3.40 -22.10
N GLU A 293 2.93 -3.87 -23.22
CA GLU A 293 3.68 -3.94 -24.47
C GLU A 293 4.15 -2.57 -24.94
N ASP A 294 3.31 -1.54 -24.85
CA ASP A 294 3.64 -0.17 -25.26
C ASP A 294 4.62 0.53 -24.29
N LEU A 295 4.59 0.18 -23.01
CA LEU A 295 5.48 0.73 -21.98
C LEU A 295 6.89 0.10 -22.00
N ARG A 296 7.06 -1.04 -22.68
CA ARG A 296 8.37 -1.61 -22.99
C ARG A 296 9.00 -0.81 -24.14
N GLY A 297 10.18 -0.24 -23.90
CA GLY A 297 10.90 0.59 -24.87
C GLY A 297 11.36 -0.13 -26.14
#